data_AF-A0A1Q3HI71-F1
#
_entry.id   AF-A0A1Q3HI71-F1
#
_cell.length_a   1.000
_cell.length_b   1.000
_cell.length_c   1.000
_cell.angle_alpha   90.00
_cell.angle_beta   90.00
_cell.angle_gamma   90.00
#
_symmetry.space_group_name_H-M   'P 1'
#
loop_
_entity.id
_entity.type
_entity.pdbx_description
1 polymer ?
#
loop_
_entity_poly.entity_id
_entity_poly.type
_entity_poly.pdbx_seq_one_letter_code
_entity_poly.pdbx_strand_id
1 'polypeptide(L)'
;MKKQLLSAVVLCALSVVGCEEDLTPTPDAGTTDTDAGTDAGTEIKYNTADKVFTFLEGKTMVMEGANIPSHPNGINENLLYDPSTQCYNKVTMQMASRNLTVTSVRAVVEGASGQGSVGDCNRDNIRDTLAPFVSTVVNIENVKEDGTCFDITATFNGFSQSGRGLISQDGTKVQLELYFAATGHRCADGAVGANTVKLNGNAFTGNAIQTYVIQ
;
A
#
# COMPACT_ATOMS: atom_id res chain seq x y z
N MET A 1 -47.29 -12.43 -44.33
CA MET A 1 -46.79 -13.77 -44.70
C MET A 1 -45.28 -13.82 -44.45
N LYS A 2 -44.81 -14.92 -43.87
CA LYS A 2 -43.44 -15.19 -43.40
C LYS A 2 -42.40 -15.10 -44.51
N LYS A 3 -41.16 -14.72 -44.16
CA LYS A 3 -39.94 -15.48 -44.50
C LYS A 3 -38.80 -15.11 -43.56
N GLN A 4 -38.43 -16.11 -42.76
CA GLN A 4 -37.23 -16.17 -41.94
C GLN A 4 -36.02 -16.41 -42.85
N LEU A 5 -34.89 -15.82 -42.51
CA LEU A 5 -33.56 -16.34 -42.84
C LEU A 5 -32.75 -16.36 -41.55
N LEU A 6 -32.51 -17.57 -41.06
CA LEU A 6 -31.50 -17.88 -40.08
C LEU A 6 -30.12 -17.64 -40.71
N SER A 7 -29.23 -16.98 -39.98
CA SER A 7 -27.81 -17.31 -40.08
C SER A 7 -27.21 -17.20 -38.68
N ALA A 8 -26.85 -18.36 -38.14
CA ALA A 8 -26.11 -18.51 -36.91
C ALA A 8 -24.62 -18.32 -37.23
N VAL A 9 -23.98 -17.39 -36.54
CA VAL A 9 -22.53 -17.42 -36.36
C VAL A 9 -22.29 -17.37 -34.86
N VAL A 10 -22.07 -18.57 -34.31
CA VAL A 10 -21.41 -18.77 -33.03
C VAL A 10 -19.92 -18.58 -33.29
N LEU A 11 -19.31 -17.62 -32.62
CA LEU A 11 -17.90 -17.70 -32.27
C LEU A 11 -17.69 -16.97 -30.94
N CYS A 12 -17.51 -17.77 -29.88
CA CYS A 12 -16.99 -17.31 -28.60
C CYS A 12 -15.54 -16.83 -28.77
N ALA A 13 -15.22 -15.67 -28.18
CA ALA A 13 -13.89 -15.42 -27.65
C ALA A 13 -14.03 -14.46 -26.47
N LEU A 14 -13.70 -14.98 -25.29
CA LEU A 14 -13.54 -14.24 -24.06
C LEU A 14 -12.46 -13.16 -24.23
N SER A 15 -12.67 -12.01 -23.62
CA SER A 15 -11.56 -11.25 -23.04
C SER A 15 -12.04 -10.37 -21.90
N VAL A 16 -11.79 -10.88 -20.70
CA VAL A 16 -11.29 -10.19 -19.50
C VAL A 16 -12.11 -8.98 -19.03
N VAL A 17 -13.09 -9.27 -18.17
CA VAL A 17 -13.46 -8.35 -17.09
C VAL A 17 -12.26 -8.32 -16.14
N GLY A 18 -11.58 -7.18 -16.05
CA GLY A 18 -10.56 -6.96 -15.03
C GLY A 18 -11.25 -6.90 -13.68
N CYS A 19 -11.24 -8.02 -12.96
CA CYS A 19 -11.50 -8.00 -11.53
C CYS A 19 -10.32 -7.28 -10.89
N GLU A 20 -10.58 -6.14 -10.28
CA GLU A 20 -9.80 -5.68 -9.14
C GLU A 20 -9.73 -6.88 -8.17
N GLU A 21 -8.52 -7.37 -7.86
CA GLU A 21 -8.36 -8.39 -6.83
C GLU A 21 -8.68 -7.74 -5.48
N ASP A 22 -9.96 -7.78 -5.15
CA ASP A 22 -10.51 -7.45 -3.86
C ASP A 22 -9.91 -8.43 -2.84
N LEU A 23 -9.11 -7.91 -1.91
CA LEU A 23 -8.52 -8.67 -0.82
C LEU A 23 -9.57 -9.00 0.27
N THR A 24 -10.78 -9.40 -0.13
CA THR A 24 -11.82 -9.79 0.82
C THR A 24 -11.63 -11.24 1.26
N PRO A 25 -11.56 -11.52 2.56
CA PRO A 25 -11.50 -12.88 3.07
C PRO A 25 -12.84 -13.59 2.83
N THR A 26 -12.78 -14.76 2.20
CA THR A 26 -13.88 -15.73 2.25
C THR A 26 -13.89 -16.32 3.67
N PRO A 27 -15.00 -16.26 4.43
CA PRO A 27 -15.03 -16.88 5.75
C PRO A 27 -15.18 -18.39 5.58
N ASP A 28 -14.14 -19.15 5.90
CA ASP A 28 -14.31 -20.60 6.09
C ASP A 28 -14.87 -20.85 7.50
N ALA A 29 -15.99 -21.57 7.53
CA ALA A 29 -16.74 -21.88 8.72
C ALA A 29 -15.97 -22.91 9.55
N GLY A 30 -15.69 -22.58 10.81
CA GLY A 30 -14.81 -23.40 11.64
C GLY A 30 -15.35 -24.77 12.01
N THR A 31 -14.45 -25.62 12.51
CA THR A 31 -14.72 -26.62 13.55
C THR A 31 -13.46 -26.87 14.37
N THR A 32 -13.64 -26.94 15.68
CA THR A 32 -12.68 -27.45 16.66
C THR A 32 -12.36 -28.92 16.39
N ASP A 33 -11.09 -29.29 16.22
CA ASP A 33 -10.58 -30.55 16.78
C ASP A 33 -9.05 -30.62 16.81
N THR A 34 -8.57 -31.26 17.86
CA THR A 34 -7.18 -31.62 18.15
C THR A 34 -6.70 -32.76 17.25
N ASP A 35 -5.59 -32.61 16.53
CA ASP A 35 -4.73 -33.75 16.21
C ASP A 35 -3.28 -33.35 15.91
N ALA A 36 -2.37 -34.21 16.36
CA ALA A 36 -0.94 -34.16 16.17
C ALA A 36 -0.57 -34.87 14.87
N GLY A 37 0.08 -34.18 13.93
CA GLY A 37 0.59 -34.83 12.73
C GLY A 37 1.12 -33.85 11.70
N THR A 38 2.39 -34.01 11.35
CA THR A 38 3.15 -33.32 10.30
C THR A 38 2.60 -33.51 8.89
N ASP A 39 2.35 -32.42 8.14
CA ASP A 39 2.95 -32.06 6.83
C ASP A 39 2.12 -30.95 6.12
N ALA A 40 2.76 -30.20 5.22
CA ALA A 40 2.26 -29.21 4.26
C ALA A 40 1.98 -27.75 4.74
N GLY A 41 3.00 -26.90 4.57
CA GLY A 41 2.86 -25.45 4.37
C GLY A 41 2.45 -24.65 5.61
N THR A 42 3.40 -24.38 6.50
CA THR A 42 3.17 -23.44 7.61
C THR A 42 2.97 -22.03 7.04
N GLU A 43 1.71 -21.67 6.77
CA GLU A 43 1.31 -20.29 6.52
C GLU A 43 1.93 -19.43 7.63
N ILE A 44 2.79 -18.49 7.26
CA ILE A 44 3.47 -17.65 8.25
C ILE A 44 2.43 -16.71 8.84
N LYS A 45 1.90 -17.09 10.00
CA LYS A 45 0.93 -16.27 10.74
C LYS A 45 1.59 -15.03 11.30
N TYR A 46 1.43 -13.88 10.64
CA TYR A 46 1.98 -12.57 11.06
C TYR A 46 1.17 -11.92 12.20
N ASN A 47 0.82 -12.66 13.24
CA ASN A 47 -0.14 -12.22 14.26
C ASN A 47 0.47 -11.44 15.44
N THR A 48 1.76 -11.09 15.38
CA THR A 48 2.42 -10.25 16.40
C THR A 48 3.37 -9.25 15.75
N ALA A 49 3.64 -8.16 16.45
CA ALA A 49 4.60 -7.14 15.99
C ALA A 49 5.98 -7.75 15.69
N ASP A 50 6.48 -8.63 16.55
CA ASP A 50 7.76 -9.29 16.36
C ASP A 50 7.77 -10.17 15.11
N LYS A 51 6.68 -10.89 14.83
CA LYS A 51 6.60 -11.70 13.60
C LYS A 51 6.56 -10.85 12.35
N VAL A 52 5.86 -9.71 12.38
CA VAL A 52 5.88 -8.74 11.28
C VAL A 52 7.30 -8.20 11.09
N PHE A 53 8.00 -7.79 12.16
CA PHE A 53 9.39 -7.35 12.07
C PHE A 53 10.32 -8.43 11.55
N THR A 54 10.26 -9.65 12.08
CA THR A 54 11.07 -10.78 11.63
C THR A 54 10.83 -11.10 10.16
N PHE A 55 9.59 -10.98 9.69
CA PHE A 55 9.29 -11.14 8.28
C PHE A 55 9.92 -10.01 7.45
N LEU A 56 9.79 -8.75 7.85
CA LEU A 56 10.30 -7.61 7.08
C LEU A 56 11.83 -7.48 7.12
N GLU A 57 12.47 -7.94 8.18
CA GLU A 57 13.91 -7.77 8.41
C GLU A 57 14.76 -8.26 7.22
N GLY A 58 15.68 -7.41 6.77
CA GLY A 58 16.56 -7.65 5.62
C GLY A 58 15.89 -7.52 4.26
N LYS A 59 14.55 -7.38 4.18
CA LYS A 59 13.84 -7.26 2.91
C LYS A 59 13.99 -5.87 2.30
N THR A 60 14.00 -5.87 0.97
CA THR A 60 13.83 -4.67 0.15
C THR A 60 12.41 -4.68 -0.41
N MET A 61 11.72 -3.56 -0.27
CA MET A 61 10.32 -3.35 -0.63
C MET A 61 10.25 -2.20 -1.63
N VAL A 62 9.65 -2.42 -2.80
CA VAL A 62 9.67 -1.46 -3.91
C VAL A 62 8.24 -1.08 -4.32
N MET A 63 7.97 0.22 -4.34
CA MET A 63 6.74 0.81 -4.87
C MET A 63 7.07 1.59 -6.15
N GLU A 64 6.47 1.21 -7.27
CA GLU A 64 6.62 1.85 -8.58
C GLU A 64 5.40 1.59 -9.48
N GLY A 65 5.24 2.37 -10.56
CA GLY A 65 4.13 2.20 -11.50
C GLY A 65 2.77 2.32 -10.81
N ALA A 66 1.84 1.41 -11.13
CA ALA A 66 0.48 1.40 -10.56
C ALA A 66 0.43 1.18 -9.04
N ASN A 67 1.54 0.77 -8.42
CA ASN A 67 1.61 0.58 -6.97
C ASN A 67 1.76 1.89 -6.19
N ILE A 68 2.12 2.98 -6.87
CA ILE A 68 2.13 4.33 -6.29
C ILE A 68 0.71 4.90 -6.37
N PRO A 69 0.07 5.21 -5.23
CA PRO A 69 -1.30 5.70 -5.22
C PRO A 69 -1.37 7.18 -5.62
N SER A 70 -2.57 7.75 -5.76
CA SER A 70 -2.75 9.16 -6.16
C SER A 70 -2.48 10.16 -5.04
N HIS A 71 -2.55 9.72 -3.78
CA HIS A 71 -2.35 10.54 -2.59
C HIS A 71 -1.39 9.86 -1.60
N PRO A 72 -0.16 9.55 -2.01
CA PRO A 72 0.85 8.98 -1.11
C PRO A 72 1.00 9.89 0.13
N ASN A 73 1.04 9.27 1.31
CA ASN A 73 1.12 9.98 2.59
C ASN A 73 -0.03 10.98 2.86
N GLY A 74 -1.16 10.85 2.14
CA GLY A 74 -2.31 11.74 2.20
C GLY A 74 -2.19 13.02 1.38
N ILE A 75 -1.16 13.17 0.54
CA ILE A 75 -0.90 14.37 -0.26
C ILE A 75 -1.09 14.03 -1.73
N ASN A 76 -1.89 14.83 -2.43
CA ASN A 76 -2.10 14.70 -3.88
C ASN A 76 -0.76 14.72 -4.64
N GLU A 77 -0.46 13.66 -5.39
CA GLU A 77 0.80 13.53 -6.14
C GLU A 77 0.98 14.62 -7.21
N ASN A 78 -0.12 15.20 -7.68
CA ASN A 78 -0.15 16.27 -8.67
C ASN A 78 0.13 17.65 -8.07
N LEU A 79 0.29 17.77 -6.75
CA LEU A 79 0.61 19.02 -6.08
C LEU A 79 2.13 19.25 -6.07
N LEU A 80 2.59 20.35 -6.67
CA LEU A 80 3.96 20.80 -6.52
C LEU A 80 4.15 21.36 -5.10
N TYR A 81 4.79 20.60 -4.22
CA TYR A 81 4.97 20.95 -2.81
C TYR A 81 6.41 20.80 -2.34
N ASP A 82 7.35 21.52 -2.95
CA ASP A 82 8.78 21.38 -2.67
C ASP A 82 9.18 21.85 -1.26
N PRO A 83 10.12 21.15 -0.61
CA PRO A 83 10.85 19.95 -1.08
C PRO A 83 10.11 18.63 -0.85
N SER A 84 8.84 18.65 -0.43
CA SER A 84 8.04 17.49 -0.03
C SER A 84 7.06 16.99 -1.11
N THR A 85 7.26 17.36 -2.38
CA THR A 85 6.45 16.88 -3.51
C THR A 85 6.42 15.35 -3.53
N GLN A 86 5.22 14.77 -3.60
CA GLN A 86 5.02 13.31 -3.55
C GLN A 86 4.79 12.68 -4.93
N CYS A 87 5.09 13.39 -6.02
CA CYS A 87 5.14 12.83 -7.36
C CYS A 87 6.34 11.87 -7.44
N TYR A 88 6.10 10.59 -7.20
CA TYR A 88 7.12 9.56 -7.18
C TYR A 88 7.18 8.81 -8.50
N ASN A 89 8.39 8.49 -8.95
CA ASN A 89 8.62 7.44 -9.94
C ASN A 89 8.78 6.08 -9.23
N LYS A 90 9.55 6.08 -8.14
CA LYS A 90 9.90 4.88 -7.37
C LYS A 90 10.19 5.24 -5.92
N VAL A 91 9.73 4.39 -5.00
CA VAL A 91 10.13 4.42 -3.59
C VAL A 91 10.63 3.03 -3.21
N THR A 92 11.83 3.00 -2.63
CA THR A 92 12.42 1.77 -2.07
C THR A 92 12.48 1.91 -0.55
N MET A 93 12.00 0.90 0.15
CA MET A 93 12.15 0.76 1.60
C MET A 93 13.00 -0.47 1.90
N GLN A 94 13.96 -0.33 2.80
CA GLN A 94 14.73 -1.44 3.34
C GLN A 94 14.55 -1.49 4.85
N MET A 95 14.15 -2.65 5.37
CA MET A 95 14.08 -2.89 6.81
C MET A 95 15.40 -3.52 7.26
N ALA A 96 16.06 -2.89 8.22
CA ALA A 96 17.25 -3.44 8.86
C ALA A 96 17.31 -2.97 10.32
N SER A 97 17.58 -3.91 11.24
CA SER A 97 17.63 -3.64 12.68
C SER A 97 16.38 -2.94 13.21
N ARG A 98 15.19 -3.30 12.67
CA ARG A 98 13.90 -2.62 12.95
C ARG A 98 13.84 -1.14 12.58
N ASN A 99 14.73 -0.65 11.73
CA ASN A 99 14.67 0.68 11.14
C ASN A 99 14.37 0.57 9.64
N LEU A 100 13.62 1.54 9.14
CA LEU A 100 13.38 1.74 7.72
C LEU A 100 14.40 2.73 7.16
N THR A 101 15.07 2.32 6.08
CA THR A 101 15.76 3.24 5.16
C THR A 101 14.87 3.42 3.94
N VAL A 102 14.50 4.67 3.65
CA VAL A 102 13.58 5.03 2.56
C VAL A 102 14.33 5.86 1.53
N THR A 103 14.37 5.39 0.29
CA THR A 103 14.91 6.12 -0.86
C THR A 103 13.77 6.46 -1.81
N SER A 104 13.64 7.73 -2.17
CA SER A 104 12.59 8.21 -3.08
C SER A 104 13.20 8.80 -4.34
N VAL A 105 12.76 8.31 -5.49
CA VAL A 105 13.00 8.91 -6.80
C VAL A 105 11.75 9.69 -7.16
N ARG A 106 11.89 11.01 -7.30
CA ARG A 106 10.78 11.90 -7.66
C ARG A 106 10.74 12.15 -9.15
N ALA A 107 9.53 12.30 -9.63
CA ALA A 107 9.26 12.73 -10.99
C ALA A 107 8.81 14.19 -11.02
N VAL A 108 8.61 14.72 -12.22
CA VAL A 108 8.21 16.11 -12.45
C VAL A 108 6.68 16.24 -12.38
N VAL A 109 6.20 17.29 -11.70
CA VAL A 109 4.80 17.74 -11.80
C VAL A 109 4.72 18.74 -12.96
N GLU A 110 4.26 18.28 -14.11
CA GLU A 110 4.17 19.09 -15.33
C GLU A 110 2.98 20.04 -15.28
N GLY A 111 3.10 21.21 -15.88
CA GLY A 111 2.04 22.22 -15.90
C GLY A 111 1.84 23.00 -14.59
N ALA A 112 2.50 22.61 -13.49
CA ALA A 112 2.50 23.38 -12.25
C ALA A 112 3.27 24.70 -12.43
N SER A 113 2.64 25.83 -12.12
CA SER A 113 3.20 27.18 -12.27
C SER A 113 4.05 27.65 -11.08
N GLY A 114 4.16 26.84 -10.02
CA GLY A 114 4.92 27.14 -8.81
C GLY A 114 4.43 26.38 -7.58
N GLN A 115 5.03 26.65 -6.42
CA GLN A 115 4.68 26.02 -5.15
C GLN A 115 3.16 26.11 -4.87
N GLY A 116 2.55 24.99 -4.49
CA GLY A 116 1.13 24.90 -4.15
C GLY A 116 0.19 24.82 -5.37
N SER A 117 0.71 24.86 -6.59
CA SER A 117 -0.10 24.65 -7.80
C SER A 117 -0.23 23.16 -8.13
N VAL A 118 -1.36 22.81 -8.73
CA VAL A 118 -1.66 21.47 -9.21
C VAL A 118 -1.29 21.39 -10.69
N GLY A 119 -0.55 20.34 -11.05
CA GLY A 119 -0.25 19.97 -12.43
C GLY A 119 -0.58 18.51 -12.66
N ASP A 120 0.22 17.83 -13.46
CA ASP A 120 0.13 16.39 -13.70
C ASP A 120 1.46 15.72 -13.34
N CYS A 121 1.44 14.73 -12.45
CA CYS A 121 2.62 13.96 -12.11
C CYS A 121 3.06 13.08 -13.29
N ASN A 122 4.10 13.50 -14.02
CA ASN A 122 4.68 12.73 -15.10
C ASN A 122 5.75 11.79 -14.52
N ARG A 123 5.33 10.56 -14.16
CA ARG A 123 6.18 9.56 -13.51
C ARG A 123 7.36 9.08 -14.38
N ASP A 124 7.33 9.31 -15.69
CA ASP A 124 8.42 8.93 -16.60
C ASP A 124 9.52 10.01 -16.69
N ASN A 125 9.22 11.23 -16.21
CA ASN A 125 10.15 12.35 -16.23
C ASN A 125 10.82 12.50 -14.86
N ILE A 126 11.96 11.83 -14.67
CA ILE A 126 12.69 11.86 -13.39
C ILE A 126 13.25 13.24 -13.11
N ARG A 127 12.94 13.76 -11.93
CA ARG A 127 13.49 15.03 -11.44
C ARG A 127 14.78 14.82 -10.66
N ASP A 128 14.71 14.01 -9.60
CA ASP A 128 15.82 13.78 -8.69
C ASP A 128 15.63 12.49 -7.86
N THR A 129 16.72 12.08 -7.23
CA THR A 129 16.70 11.07 -6.15
C THR A 129 17.03 11.78 -4.85
N LEU A 130 16.13 11.67 -3.87
CA LEU A 130 16.35 12.24 -2.56
C LEU A 130 17.42 11.45 -1.80
N ALA A 131 18.16 12.15 -0.93
CA ALA A 131 19.02 11.48 0.04
C ALA A 131 18.16 10.52 0.90
N PRO A 132 18.65 9.31 1.22
CA PRO A 132 17.87 8.35 1.98
C PRO A 132 17.44 8.90 3.34
N PHE A 133 16.18 8.67 3.70
CA PHE A 133 15.66 8.94 5.03
C PHE A 133 15.80 7.67 5.86
N VAL A 134 16.51 7.75 6.98
CA VAL A 134 16.62 6.63 7.92
C VAL A 134 15.74 6.95 9.12
N SER A 135 14.79 6.06 9.41
CA SER A 135 13.95 6.19 10.60
C SER A 135 14.83 6.07 11.84
N THR A 136 14.51 6.80 12.90
CA THR A 136 15.10 6.60 14.22
C THR A 136 14.37 5.51 14.99
N VAL A 137 13.05 5.37 14.75
CA VAL A 137 12.18 4.38 15.39
C VAL A 137 11.13 3.91 14.39
N VAL A 138 10.86 2.61 14.37
CA VAL A 138 9.64 2.04 13.77
C VAL A 138 8.90 1.28 14.85
N ASN A 139 7.64 1.61 15.07
CA ASN A 139 6.74 0.88 15.96
C ASN A 139 5.71 0.13 15.11
N ILE A 140 5.52 -1.16 15.41
CA ILE A 140 4.46 -2.00 14.87
C ILE A 140 3.62 -2.48 16.05
N GLU A 141 2.32 -2.26 16.01
CA GLU A 141 1.41 -2.48 17.13
C GLU A 141 0.05 -3.01 16.63
N ASN A 142 -0.80 -3.46 17.56
CA ASN A 142 -2.19 -3.84 17.29
C ASN A 142 -2.38 -4.77 16.07
N VAL A 143 -1.49 -5.74 15.94
CA VAL A 143 -1.46 -6.68 14.82
C VAL A 143 -2.68 -7.58 14.89
N LYS A 144 -3.54 -7.49 13.86
CA LYS A 144 -4.67 -8.39 13.64
C LYS A 144 -4.20 -9.70 13.03
N GLU A 145 -5.07 -10.69 13.09
CA GLU A 145 -4.86 -12.06 12.61
C GLU A 145 -4.12 -12.08 11.27
N ASP A 146 -3.06 -12.89 11.23
CA ASP A 146 -2.24 -13.18 10.05
C ASP A 146 -1.74 -11.94 9.27
N GLY A 147 -1.57 -10.80 9.95
CA GLY A 147 -1.03 -9.58 9.33
C GLY A 147 -2.01 -8.89 8.39
N THR A 148 -3.30 -9.23 8.47
CA THR A 148 -4.39 -8.60 7.71
C THR A 148 -4.54 -7.11 8.03
N CYS A 149 -4.07 -6.68 9.20
CA CYS A 149 -3.86 -5.27 9.53
C CYS A 149 -2.86 -5.16 10.69
N PHE A 150 -1.92 -4.23 10.65
CA PHE A 150 -1.13 -3.80 11.80
C PHE A 150 -0.99 -2.29 11.82
N ASP A 151 -0.94 -1.69 13.01
CA ASP A 151 -0.60 -0.28 13.13
C ASP A 151 0.90 -0.11 12.94
N ILE A 152 1.29 0.91 12.19
CA ILE A 152 2.69 1.25 11.98
C ILE A 152 2.92 2.75 12.23
N THR A 153 4.03 3.06 12.88
CA THR A 153 4.53 4.44 13.03
C THR A 153 6.03 4.44 12.75
N ALA A 154 6.46 5.12 11.70
CA ALA A 154 7.86 5.36 11.37
C ALA A 154 8.22 6.80 11.70
N THR A 155 9.20 6.98 12.59
CA THR A 155 9.72 8.30 13.00
C THR A 155 11.04 8.55 12.33
N PHE A 156 11.19 9.70 11.69
CA PHE A 156 12.41 10.17 11.05
C PHE A 156 12.89 11.45 11.73
N ASN A 157 14.07 11.94 11.36
CA ASN A 157 14.52 13.25 11.83
C ASN A 157 13.62 14.35 11.22
N GLY A 158 12.82 15.01 12.06
CA GLY A 158 11.98 16.16 11.69
C GLY A 158 10.55 15.83 11.25
N PHE A 159 10.18 14.56 11.07
CA PHE A 159 8.80 14.16 10.75
C PHE A 159 8.52 12.71 11.14
N SER A 160 7.24 12.35 11.19
CA SER A 160 6.78 10.97 11.36
C SER A 160 5.71 10.65 10.32
N GLN A 161 5.58 9.37 10.02
CA GLN A 161 4.49 8.82 9.23
C GLN A 161 3.82 7.72 10.04
N SER A 162 2.50 7.76 10.12
CA SER A 162 1.74 6.76 10.85
C SER A 162 0.53 6.31 10.07
N GLY A 163 0.13 5.07 10.30
CA GLY A 163 -0.84 4.41 9.45
C GLY A 163 -1.15 3.01 9.91
N ARG A 164 -1.63 2.26 8.94
CA ARG A 164 -1.88 0.83 9.00
C ARG A 164 -1.22 0.14 7.82
N GLY A 165 -0.82 -1.11 8.02
CA GLY A 165 -0.24 -1.94 6.98
C GLY A 165 -0.88 -3.32 6.94
N LEU A 166 -0.67 -4.01 5.83
CA LEU A 166 -1.00 -5.43 5.67
C LEU A 166 0.10 -6.13 4.88
N ILE A 167 0.29 -7.42 5.17
CA ILE A 167 1.16 -8.31 4.37
C ILE A 167 0.25 -9.23 3.57
N SER A 168 0.51 -9.38 2.27
CA SER A 168 -0.26 -10.32 1.45
C SER A 168 -0.02 -11.76 1.91
N GLN A 169 -1.02 -12.63 1.76
CA GLN A 169 -0.92 -14.03 2.21
C GLN A 169 0.24 -14.80 1.56
N ASP A 170 0.57 -14.48 0.31
CA ASP A 170 1.70 -15.06 -0.41
C ASP A 170 3.07 -14.48 0.04
N GLY A 171 3.08 -13.48 0.91
CA GLY A 171 4.28 -12.82 1.42
C GLY A 171 5.07 -12.05 0.36
N THR A 172 4.47 -11.72 -0.79
CA THR A 172 5.16 -11.01 -1.88
C THR A 172 4.94 -9.51 -1.84
N LYS A 173 3.93 -9.03 -1.11
CA LYS A 173 3.57 -7.61 -1.04
C LYS A 173 3.35 -7.15 0.40
N VAL A 174 3.65 -5.87 0.62
CA VAL A 174 3.26 -5.12 1.80
C VAL A 174 2.49 -3.90 1.33
N GLN A 175 1.26 -3.71 1.81
CA GLN A 175 0.55 -2.46 1.59
C GLN A 175 0.61 -1.60 2.84
N LEU A 176 0.99 -0.34 2.68
CA LEU A 176 1.08 0.64 3.75
C LEU A 176 0.21 1.84 3.42
N GLU A 177 -0.71 2.18 4.31
CA GLU A 177 -1.51 3.39 4.22
C GLU A 177 -1.02 4.35 5.30
N LEU A 178 0.00 5.13 4.96
CA LEU A 178 0.70 6.05 5.88
C LEU A 178 0.23 7.49 5.66
N TYR A 179 0.33 8.30 6.70
CA TYR A 179 -0.01 9.72 6.68
C TYR A 179 0.97 10.53 7.53
N PHE A 180 1.27 11.77 7.14
CA PHE A 180 2.06 12.69 7.97
C PHE A 180 1.29 13.20 9.19
N ALA A 181 -0.02 13.44 9.04
CA ALA A 181 -0.92 13.87 10.11
C ALA A 181 -2.35 13.50 9.74
N ALA A 182 -2.96 12.58 10.48
CA ALA A 182 -4.31 12.10 10.24
C ALA A 182 -4.96 11.57 11.52
N THR A 183 -6.27 11.34 11.48
CA THR A 183 -7.02 10.54 12.46
C THR A 183 -7.79 9.44 11.73
N GLY A 184 -8.22 8.38 12.42
CA GLY A 184 -8.98 7.31 11.78
C GLY A 184 -8.15 6.40 10.87
N HIS A 185 -6.82 6.41 11.02
CA HIS A 185 -5.87 5.69 10.17
C HIS A 185 -5.29 4.43 10.83
N ARG A 186 -5.85 4.01 11.97
CA ARG A 186 -5.42 2.81 12.70
C ARG A 186 -6.28 1.61 12.34
N CYS A 187 -5.78 0.42 12.61
CA CYS A 187 -6.50 -0.84 12.42
C CYS A 187 -7.77 -0.93 13.28
N ALA A 188 -7.83 -0.21 14.41
CA ALA A 188 -9.05 -0.09 15.22
C ALA A 188 -10.16 0.67 14.48
N ASP A 189 -9.80 1.59 13.57
CA ASP A 189 -10.73 2.42 12.81
C ASP A 189 -11.15 1.78 11.47
N GLY A 190 -10.59 0.63 11.12
CA GLY A 190 -10.89 -0.09 9.88
C GLY A 190 -9.68 -0.80 9.28
N ALA A 191 -9.94 -1.69 8.32
CA ALA A 191 -8.90 -2.31 7.52
C ALA A 191 -8.13 -1.28 6.68
N VAL A 192 -6.98 -1.68 6.12
CA VAL A 192 -6.25 -0.84 5.15
C VAL A 192 -7.18 -0.43 4.00
N GLY A 193 -7.19 0.86 3.66
CA GLY A 193 -8.08 1.42 2.64
C GLY A 193 -9.49 1.78 3.14
N ALA A 194 -9.82 1.57 4.41
CA ALA A 194 -11.13 1.96 4.93
C ALA A 194 -11.33 3.48 4.93
N ASN A 195 -12.54 3.92 4.56
CA ASN A 195 -12.97 5.32 4.47
C ASN A 195 -13.22 5.97 5.85
N THR A 196 -12.29 5.80 6.78
CA THR A 196 -12.36 6.34 8.15
C THR A 196 -11.33 7.44 8.40
N VAL A 197 -10.39 7.62 7.47
CA VAL A 197 -9.32 8.61 7.59
C VAL A 197 -9.85 10.02 7.45
N LYS A 198 -9.36 10.90 8.32
CA LYS A 198 -9.55 12.34 8.21
C LYS A 198 -8.22 13.08 8.20
N LEU A 199 -8.09 14.04 7.28
CA LEU A 199 -6.98 14.97 7.17
C LEU A 199 -7.45 16.35 7.61
N ASN A 200 -6.80 16.93 8.62
CA ASN A 200 -7.20 18.22 9.21
C ASN A 200 -8.70 18.28 9.57
N GLY A 201 -9.25 17.17 10.08
CA GLY A 201 -10.66 17.04 10.46
C GLY A 201 -11.64 16.75 9.31
N ASN A 202 -11.21 16.84 8.05
CA ASN A 202 -12.04 16.56 6.88
C ASN A 202 -11.89 15.11 6.43
N ALA A 203 -12.97 14.51 5.92
CA ALA A 203 -12.91 13.16 5.36
C ALA A 203 -11.91 13.09 4.19
N PHE A 204 -11.03 12.10 4.22
CA PHE A 204 -10.12 11.83 3.12
C PHE A 204 -10.85 11.08 2.00
N THR A 205 -10.64 11.52 0.75
CA THR A 205 -11.30 10.96 -0.44
C THR A 205 -10.32 10.49 -1.50
N GLY A 206 -9.01 10.56 -1.22
CA GLY A 206 -7.97 10.09 -2.11
C GLY A 206 -7.66 8.61 -1.92
N ASN A 207 -6.66 8.12 -2.65
CA ASN A 207 -6.06 6.81 -2.40
C ASN A 207 -4.67 7.00 -1.79
N ALA A 208 -4.42 6.46 -0.60
CA ALA A 208 -3.11 6.51 0.06
C ALA A 208 -2.46 5.13 0.24
N ILE A 209 -3.02 4.08 -0.38
CA ILE A 209 -2.53 2.70 -0.25
C ILE A 209 -1.25 2.56 -1.08
N GLN A 210 -0.11 2.58 -0.42
CA GLN A 210 1.20 2.36 -1.02
C GLN A 210 1.47 0.87 -1.07
N THR A 211 1.52 0.29 -2.27
CA THR A 211 1.82 -1.13 -2.44
C THR A 211 3.31 -1.31 -2.68
N TYR A 212 3.97 -2.11 -1.87
CA TYR A 212 5.37 -2.45 -2.05
C TYR A 212 5.51 -3.92 -2.41
N VAL A 213 6.22 -4.20 -3.49
CA VAL A 213 6.62 -5.55 -3.89
C VAL A 213 7.94 -5.89 -3.20
N ILE A 214 7.95 -7.00 -2.47
CA ILE A 214 9.15 -7.54 -1.82
C ILE A 214 10.05 -8.14 -2.92
N GLN A 215 11.33 -7.77 -2.87
CA GLN A 215 12.38 -8.25 -3.78
C GLN A 215 13.13 -9.45 -3.21
#